data_AF-A0A6P2FYA7-F1
#
_entry.id   AF-A0A6P2FYA7-F1
#
_cell.length_a   1.000
_cell.length_b   1.000
_cell.length_c   1.000
_cell.angle_alpha   90.00
_cell.angle_beta   90.00
_cell.angle_gamma   90.00
#
_symmetry.space_group_name_H-M   'P 1'
#
loop_
_entity.id
_entity.type
_entity.pdbx_description
1 polymer ?
#
loop_
_entity_poly.entity_id
_entity_poly.type
_entity_poly.pdbx_seq_one_letter_code
_entity_poly.pdbx_strand_id
1 'polypeptide(L)'
;MKLALFATALLAMVGLAHAKDHGVQGNVWPIIEVDMRQTMLESASRTDWNKVNKQVVESGKKFLSNLPKRQLPQANETGTAYFDPSLVLTSDIQAPVKQSDGSYKWEVLAAKGTKVNPLDSYHPVTALFFFDGSQEDQRELVKKVFAAEQDRIVPIEAGSGDVKDLGDIFKRPIFHASDALISRFQVKYLPALVYPGTGVNSKYIAVTSFGQPFQTDEVLHAWDELKPKQSELSAGALAVSVPASAPSSSGVTQ
;
A
#
# COMPACT_ATOMS: atom_id res chain seq x y z
N MET A 1 -39.23 79.18 8.36
CA MET A 1 -39.81 78.47 9.53
C MET A 1 -39.99 76.96 9.32
N LYS A 2 -40.35 76.45 8.12
CA LYS A 2 -40.57 75.00 7.89
C LYS A 2 -39.30 74.12 8.00
N LEU A 3 -38.13 74.61 7.57
CA LEU A 3 -36.85 73.87 7.69
C LEU A 3 -36.32 73.78 9.13
N ALA A 4 -36.50 74.84 9.93
CA ALA A 4 -36.10 74.83 11.34
C ALA A 4 -36.93 73.82 12.14
N LEU A 5 -38.24 73.76 11.88
CA LEU A 5 -39.13 72.77 12.50
C LEU A 5 -38.76 71.31 12.14
N PHE A 6 -38.35 71.07 10.89
CA PHE A 6 -37.91 69.75 10.44
C PHE A 6 -36.59 69.31 11.10
N ALA A 7 -35.63 70.23 11.27
CA ALA A 7 -34.36 69.94 11.93
C ALA A 7 -34.54 69.65 13.43
N THR A 8 -35.46 70.35 14.12
CA THR A 8 -35.76 70.07 15.53
C THR A 8 -36.47 68.73 15.71
N ALA A 9 -37.38 68.37 14.79
CA ALA A 9 -38.03 67.07 14.80
C ALA A 9 -37.05 65.91 14.54
N LEU A 10 -36.06 66.11 13.67
CA LEU A 10 -35.04 65.10 13.38
C LEU A 10 -34.06 64.90 14.55
N LEU A 11 -33.68 65.98 15.25
CA LEU A 11 -32.82 65.90 16.43
C LEU A 11 -33.50 65.22 17.64
N ALA A 12 -34.83 65.36 17.76
CA ALA A 12 -35.61 64.72 18.82
C ALA A 12 -35.76 63.20 18.62
N MET A 13 -35.68 62.69 17.38
CA MET A 13 -35.77 61.25 17.11
C MET A 13 -34.49 60.47 17.43
N VAL A 14 -33.32 61.11 17.48
CA VAL A 14 -32.03 60.45 17.78
C VAL A 14 -31.92 60.04 19.26
N GLY A 15 -32.66 60.71 20.15
CA GLY A 15 -32.65 60.43 21.60
C GLY A 15 -33.48 59.21 22.06
N LEU A 16 -34.26 58.59 21.17
CA LEU A 16 -35.16 57.46 21.51
C LEU A 16 -34.63 56.09 21.05
N ALA A 17 -33.48 56.04 20.38
CA ALA A 17 -32.85 54.79 19.97
C ALA A 17 -32.04 54.19 21.13
N HIS A 18 -32.72 53.59 22.10
CA HIS A 18 -32.08 52.77 23.13
C HIS A 18 -31.89 51.33 22.60
N ALA A 19 -30.69 51.03 22.09
CA ALA A 19 -30.29 49.65 21.88
C ALA A 19 -30.10 48.98 23.25
N LYS A 20 -31.13 48.25 23.70
CA LYS A 20 -31.05 47.46 24.93
C LYS A 20 -30.34 46.15 24.58
N ASP A 21 -29.12 45.99 25.07
CA ASP A 21 -28.44 44.70 25.03
C ASP A 21 -29.26 43.71 25.88
N HIS A 22 -29.93 42.78 25.21
CA HIS A 22 -30.74 41.75 25.85
C HIS A 22 -29.87 40.63 26.45
N GLY A 23 -28.54 40.77 26.39
CA GLY A 23 -27.58 39.79 26.86
C GLY A 23 -27.71 38.46 26.11
N VAL A 24 -27.10 37.44 26.67
CA VAL A 24 -27.21 36.10 26.12
C VAL A 24 -28.47 35.41 26.67
N GLN A 25 -29.46 35.19 25.82
CA GLN A 25 -30.66 34.43 26.15
C GLN A 25 -30.41 32.92 25.98
N GLY A 26 -29.73 32.33 26.96
CA GLY A 26 -29.48 30.89 27.01
C GLY A 26 -28.17 30.56 27.73
N ASN A 27 -28.08 29.35 28.29
CA ASN A 27 -26.82 28.90 28.89
C ASN A 27 -25.78 28.70 27.78
N VAL A 28 -24.71 29.51 27.78
CA VAL A 28 -23.51 29.26 26.97
C VAL A 28 -22.59 28.39 27.79
N TRP A 29 -22.49 27.11 27.43
CA TRP A 29 -21.52 26.22 28.04
C TRP A 29 -20.17 26.42 27.34
N PRO A 30 -19.05 26.51 28.08
CA PRO A 30 -17.74 26.45 27.46
C PRO A 30 -17.61 25.09 26.75
N ILE A 31 -17.09 25.10 25.52
CA ILE A 31 -16.72 23.86 24.81
C ILE A 31 -15.49 23.31 25.54
N ILE A 32 -15.73 22.51 26.57
CA ILE A 32 -14.70 21.69 27.20
C ILE A 32 -14.61 20.39 26.41
N GLU A 33 -13.56 20.24 25.61
CA GLU A 33 -13.26 18.96 24.99
C GLU A 33 -12.97 17.94 26.09
N VAL A 34 -13.71 16.83 26.09
CA VAL A 34 -13.42 15.70 26.97
C VAL A 34 -12.06 15.13 26.58
N ASP A 35 -11.18 14.88 27.56
CA ASP A 35 -9.88 14.26 27.29
C ASP A 35 -10.10 12.87 26.69
N MET A 36 -9.82 12.73 25.39
CA MET A 36 -10.00 11.48 24.65
C MET A 36 -9.27 10.30 25.30
N ARG A 37 -8.17 10.53 26.02
CA ARG A 37 -7.44 9.47 26.72
C ARG A 37 -8.25 8.91 27.88
N GLN A 38 -8.96 9.76 28.63
CA GLN A 38 -9.83 9.31 29.70
C GLN A 38 -11.00 8.49 29.13
N THR A 39 -11.61 8.95 28.03
CA THR A 39 -12.67 8.20 27.35
C THR A 39 -12.18 6.84 26.83
N MET A 40 -10.99 6.79 26.23
CA MET A 40 -10.38 5.52 25.79
C MET A 40 -10.10 4.59 26.96
N LEU A 41 -9.58 5.10 28.08
CA LEU A 41 -9.28 4.32 29.27
C LEU A 41 -10.56 3.75 29.92
N GLU A 42 -11.60 4.56 30.03
CA GLU A 42 -12.90 4.11 30.53
C GLU A 42 -13.54 3.07 29.61
N SER A 43 -13.44 3.25 28.29
CA SER A 43 -13.93 2.26 27.33
C SER A 43 -13.15 0.96 27.45
N ALA A 44 -11.82 1.03 27.56
CA ALA A 44 -10.95 -0.13 27.70
C ALA A 44 -11.20 -0.89 29.02
N SER A 45 -11.44 -0.19 30.13
CA SER A 45 -11.69 -0.83 31.43
C SER A 45 -13.04 -1.54 31.52
N ARG A 46 -14.03 -1.07 30.76
CA ARG A 46 -15.36 -1.70 30.65
C ARG A 46 -15.43 -2.83 29.61
N THR A 47 -14.38 -2.98 28.79
CA THR A 47 -14.34 -3.99 27.73
C THR A 47 -13.92 -5.35 28.27
N ASP A 48 -14.69 -6.39 27.94
CA ASP A 48 -14.27 -7.77 28.16
C ASP A 48 -13.25 -8.18 27.10
N TRP A 49 -11.98 -7.94 27.40
CA TRP A 49 -10.86 -8.28 26.52
C TRP A 49 -10.74 -9.77 26.22
N ASN A 50 -11.19 -10.64 27.12
CA ASN A 50 -11.18 -12.08 26.87
C ASN A 50 -12.18 -12.45 25.77
N LYS A 51 -13.37 -11.86 25.81
CA LYS A 51 -14.38 -12.03 24.75
C LYS A 51 -13.90 -11.47 23.42
N VAL A 52 -13.36 -10.25 23.41
CA VAL A 52 -12.82 -9.63 22.19
C VAL A 52 -11.71 -10.49 21.58
N ASN A 53 -10.77 -10.96 22.39
CA ASN A 53 -9.68 -11.79 21.92
C ASN A 53 -10.18 -13.12 21.32
N LYS A 54 -11.16 -13.77 21.97
CA LYS A 54 -11.80 -14.99 21.41
C LYS A 54 -12.45 -14.71 20.06
N GLN A 55 -13.20 -13.61 19.95
CA GLN A 55 -13.87 -13.23 18.69
C GLN A 55 -12.87 -12.94 17.57
N VAL A 56 -11.75 -12.26 17.86
CA VAL A 56 -10.69 -12.00 16.88
C VAL A 56 -10.06 -13.30 16.40
N VAL A 57 -9.73 -14.21 17.32
CA VAL A 57 -9.15 -15.52 16.98
C VAL A 57 -10.11 -16.36 16.15
N GLU A 58 -11.39 -16.43 16.54
CA GLU A 58 -12.43 -17.15 15.79
C GLU A 58 -12.67 -16.54 14.41
N SER A 59 -12.71 -15.22 14.31
CA SER A 59 -12.82 -14.50 13.03
C SER A 59 -11.64 -14.80 12.12
N GLY A 60 -10.42 -14.79 12.65
CA GLY A 60 -9.20 -15.15 11.90
C GLY A 60 -9.23 -16.60 11.41
N LYS A 61 -9.60 -17.55 12.26
CA LYS A 61 -9.75 -18.96 11.87
C LYS A 61 -10.80 -19.13 10.76
N LYS A 62 -11.95 -18.47 10.90
CA LYS A 62 -13.02 -18.50 9.90
C LYS A 62 -12.60 -17.86 8.58
N PHE A 63 -11.82 -16.77 8.63
CA PHE A 63 -11.28 -16.15 7.43
C PHE A 63 -10.34 -17.11 6.69
N LEU A 64 -9.38 -17.70 7.39
CA LEU A 64 -8.41 -18.65 6.80
C LEU A 64 -9.11 -19.89 6.22
N SER A 65 -10.10 -20.44 6.91
CA SER A 65 -10.85 -21.60 6.41
C SER A 65 -11.69 -21.31 5.17
N ASN A 66 -12.03 -20.04 4.93
CA ASN A 66 -12.85 -19.59 3.81
C ASN A 66 -12.03 -19.02 2.64
N LEU A 67 -10.70 -19.11 2.69
CA LEU A 67 -9.86 -18.69 1.58
C LEU A 67 -10.19 -19.52 0.33
N PRO A 68 -10.22 -18.88 -0.87
CA PRO A 68 -10.47 -19.59 -2.12
C PRO A 68 -9.47 -20.73 -2.33
N LYS A 69 -10.00 -21.93 -2.59
CA LYS A 69 -9.18 -23.09 -2.96
C LYS A 69 -9.13 -23.19 -4.47
N ARG A 70 -7.93 -23.32 -5.02
CA ARG A 70 -7.68 -23.40 -6.47
C ARG A 70 -6.89 -24.65 -6.82
N GLN A 71 -7.03 -25.05 -8.08
CA GLN A 71 -6.18 -26.02 -8.73
C GLN A 71 -5.71 -25.41 -10.04
N LEU A 72 -4.49 -24.87 -10.04
CA LEU A 72 -3.83 -24.46 -11.27
C LEU A 72 -3.08 -25.67 -11.85
N PRO A 73 -3.06 -25.84 -13.18
CA PRO A 73 -2.36 -26.96 -13.81
C PRO A 73 -0.86 -26.90 -13.56
N GLN A 74 -0.17 -28.01 -13.78
CA GLN A 74 1.28 -28.06 -13.81
C GLN A 74 1.80 -27.84 -15.23
N ALA A 75 3.01 -27.30 -15.36
CA ALA A 75 3.67 -27.17 -16.65
C ALA A 75 4.30 -28.52 -17.06
N ASN A 76 4.32 -28.82 -18.36
CA ASN A 76 5.00 -30.02 -18.87
C ASN A 76 6.53 -29.83 -18.88
N GLU A 77 6.98 -28.62 -19.20
CA GLU A 77 8.38 -28.23 -19.29
C GLU A 77 8.56 -26.89 -18.58
N THR A 78 9.75 -26.66 -18.04
CA THR A 78 10.08 -25.38 -17.41
C THR A 78 10.22 -24.30 -18.48
N GLY A 79 9.64 -23.14 -18.22
CA GLY A 79 9.71 -22.01 -19.14
C GLY A 79 9.37 -20.68 -18.49
N THR A 80 9.96 -19.62 -19.04
CA THR A 80 9.75 -18.24 -18.57
C THR A 80 8.90 -17.47 -19.56
N ALA A 81 7.76 -16.95 -19.08
CA ALA A 81 6.96 -15.98 -19.81
C ALA A 81 7.27 -14.56 -19.31
N TYR A 82 7.25 -13.58 -20.21
CA TYR A 82 7.45 -12.18 -19.88
C TYR A 82 6.18 -11.38 -20.18
N PHE A 83 5.82 -10.46 -19.30
CA PHE A 83 4.71 -9.53 -19.54
C PHE A 83 5.03 -8.10 -19.09
N ASP A 84 4.45 -7.13 -19.78
CA ASP A 84 4.61 -5.70 -19.47
C ASP A 84 3.74 -5.34 -18.26
N PRO A 85 4.32 -4.95 -17.10
CA PRO A 85 3.55 -4.55 -15.93
C PRO A 85 3.02 -3.12 -16.03
N SER A 86 3.21 -2.41 -17.15
CA SER A 86 2.71 -1.06 -17.31
C SER A 86 1.19 -0.98 -17.16
N LEU A 87 0.75 0.08 -16.48
CA LEU A 87 -0.66 0.41 -16.33
C LEU A 87 -0.94 1.80 -16.89
N VAL A 88 -2.15 1.99 -17.40
CA VAL A 88 -2.62 3.30 -17.86
C VAL A 88 -3.56 3.86 -16.81
N LEU A 89 -3.27 5.06 -16.31
CA LEU A 89 -4.08 5.70 -15.29
C LEU A 89 -5.50 5.97 -15.81
N THR A 90 -6.50 5.50 -15.08
CA THR A 90 -7.93 5.67 -15.45
C THR A 90 -8.52 6.98 -14.95
N SER A 91 -7.84 7.64 -14.02
CA SER A 91 -8.18 8.96 -13.45
C SER A 91 -6.92 9.76 -13.16
N ASP A 92 -7.08 11.07 -13.00
CA ASP A 92 -6.00 11.94 -12.53
C ASP A 92 -5.60 11.54 -11.10
N ILE A 93 -4.29 11.56 -10.82
CA ILE A 93 -3.74 11.47 -9.46
C ILE A 93 -3.48 12.88 -9.00
N GLN A 94 -4.12 13.28 -7.89
CA GLN A 94 -3.98 14.62 -7.32
C GLN A 94 -3.43 14.53 -5.90
N ALA A 95 -2.65 15.53 -5.50
CA ALA A 95 -2.16 15.66 -4.13
C ALA A 95 -2.12 17.13 -3.70
N PRO A 96 -2.24 17.41 -2.39
CA PRO A 96 -2.01 18.74 -1.86
C PRO A 96 -0.51 19.08 -1.93
N VAL A 97 -0.16 20.11 -2.69
CA VAL A 97 1.19 20.65 -2.81
C VAL A 97 1.29 21.92 -1.98
N LYS A 98 2.29 21.96 -1.09
CA LYS A 98 2.57 23.12 -0.23
C LYS A 98 3.12 24.26 -1.08
N GLN A 99 2.46 25.40 -1.00
CA GLN A 99 2.83 26.63 -1.70
C GLN A 99 3.87 27.42 -0.89
N SER A 100 4.51 28.41 -1.53
CA SER A 100 5.53 29.25 -0.88
C SER A 100 5.01 30.08 0.29
N ASP A 101 3.71 30.38 0.32
CA ASP A 101 3.03 31.10 1.41
C ASP A 101 2.61 30.20 2.58
N GLY A 102 2.89 28.90 2.51
CA GLY A 102 2.54 27.91 3.52
C GLY A 102 1.16 27.28 3.37
N SER A 103 0.35 27.73 2.39
CA SER A 103 -0.94 27.10 2.05
C SER A 103 -0.75 25.80 1.27
N TYR A 104 -1.81 25.00 1.12
CA TYR A 104 -1.82 23.79 0.29
C TYR A 104 -2.83 23.93 -0.85
N LYS A 105 -2.44 23.51 -2.04
CA LYS A 105 -3.32 23.47 -3.21
C LYS A 105 -3.33 22.07 -3.82
N TRP A 106 -4.50 21.59 -4.23
CA TRP A 106 -4.60 20.36 -4.99
C TRP A 106 -4.03 20.56 -6.39
N GLU A 107 -3.05 19.72 -6.74
CA GLU A 107 -2.43 19.72 -8.06
C GLU A 107 -2.45 18.29 -8.63
N VAL A 108 -2.56 18.18 -9.95
CA VAL A 108 -2.49 16.91 -10.67
C VAL A 108 -1.03 16.49 -10.75
N LEU A 109 -0.66 15.42 -10.04
CA LEU A 109 0.67 14.82 -10.08
C LEU A 109 0.86 13.94 -11.33
N ALA A 110 -0.19 13.25 -11.76
CA ALA A 110 -0.19 12.46 -12.99
C ALA A 110 -1.58 12.50 -13.63
N ALA A 111 -1.62 12.83 -14.92
CA ALA A 111 -2.88 12.93 -15.65
C ALA A 111 -3.44 11.53 -16.00
N LYS A 112 -4.76 11.44 -16.11
CA LYS A 112 -5.45 10.31 -16.72
C LYS A 112 -4.87 10.00 -18.10
N GLY A 113 -4.72 8.72 -18.41
CA GLY A 113 -4.13 8.25 -19.67
C GLY A 113 -2.61 8.12 -19.64
N THR A 114 -1.94 8.58 -18.58
CA THR A 114 -0.50 8.36 -18.41
C THR A 114 -0.20 6.87 -18.29
N LYS A 115 0.70 6.35 -19.14
CA LYS A 115 1.24 4.99 -19.04
C LYS A 115 2.40 5.02 -18.04
N VAL A 116 2.33 4.19 -17.00
CA VAL A 116 3.35 4.08 -15.96
C VAL A 116 3.80 2.63 -15.84
N ASN A 117 5.10 2.39 -15.94
CA ASN A 117 5.69 1.10 -15.59
C ASN A 117 6.28 1.20 -14.17
N PRO A 118 5.80 0.41 -13.19
CA PRO A 118 6.36 0.42 -11.83
C PRO A 118 7.87 0.13 -11.78
N LEU A 119 8.39 -0.66 -12.73
CA LEU A 119 9.82 -0.97 -12.86
C LEU A 119 10.65 0.20 -13.42
N ASP A 120 10.05 1.34 -13.72
CA ASP A 120 10.80 2.57 -13.98
C ASP A 120 11.29 3.25 -12.71
N SER A 121 10.63 3.00 -11.58
CA SER A 121 10.94 3.68 -10.31
C SER A 121 11.32 2.72 -9.19
N TYR A 122 10.74 1.51 -9.16
CA TYR A 122 10.97 0.56 -8.09
C TYR A 122 11.17 -0.86 -8.62
N HIS A 123 12.29 -1.47 -8.23
CA HIS A 123 12.55 -2.89 -8.46
C HIS A 123 12.46 -3.62 -7.12
N PRO A 124 11.56 -4.62 -6.98
CA PRO A 124 11.49 -5.44 -5.77
C PRO A 124 12.80 -6.19 -5.54
N VAL A 125 13.18 -6.38 -4.28
CA VAL A 125 14.38 -7.15 -3.90
C VAL A 125 14.08 -8.64 -3.66
N THR A 126 12.81 -9.01 -3.59
CA THR A 126 12.36 -10.39 -3.37
C THR A 126 11.54 -10.91 -4.54
N ALA A 127 11.69 -12.20 -4.83
CA ALA A 127 10.82 -12.96 -5.72
C ALA A 127 9.61 -13.51 -4.98
N LEU A 128 8.50 -13.67 -5.71
CA LEU A 128 7.31 -14.36 -5.23
C LEU A 128 7.33 -15.78 -5.79
N PHE A 129 7.23 -16.79 -4.93
CA PHE A 129 7.19 -18.18 -5.35
C PHE A 129 5.82 -18.77 -5.08
N PHE A 130 5.03 -18.90 -6.14
CA PHE A 130 3.68 -19.45 -6.11
C PHE A 130 3.74 -20.97 -6.15
N PHE A 131 3.01 -21.62 -5.24
CA PHE A 131 2.92 -23.08 -5.16
C PHE A 131 1.54 -23.53 -4.69
N ASP A 132 1.24 -24.81 -4.87
CA ASP A 132 0.09 -25.49 -4.27
C ASP A 132 0.56 -26.27 -3.04
N GLY A 133 0.29 -25.73 -1.86
CA GLY A 133 0.67 -26.32 -0.60
C GLY A 133 -0.14 -27.55 -0.23
N SER A 134 -1.19 -27.92 -0.97
CA SER A 134 -1.81 -29.23 -0.83
C SER A 134 -0.94 -30.35 -1.40
N GLN A 135 -0.02 -30.04 -2.33
CA GLN A 135 0.86 -30.99 -3.00
C GLN A 135 2.20 -31.15 -2.27
N GLU A 136 2.56 -32.38 -1.91
CA GLU A 136 3.79 -32.69 -1.13
C GLU A 136 5.07 -32.31 -1.87
N ASP A 137 5.15 -32.65 -3.16
CA ASP A 137 6.31 -32.38 -4.02
C ASP A 137 6.62 -30.88 -4.13
N GLN A 138 5.59 -30.04 -4.25
CA GLN A 138 5.75 -28.59 -4.27
C GLN A 138 6.13 -28.03 -2.89
N ARG A 139 5.58 -28.55 -1.79
CA ARG A 139 6.02 -28.16 -0.44
C ARG A 139 7.49 -28.46 -0.22
N GLU A 140 7.95 -29.64 -0.63
CA GLU A 140 9.36 -30.03 -0.52
C GLU A 140 10.28 -29.16 -1.37
N LEU A 141 9.87 -28.84 -2.60
CA LEU A 141 10.60 -27.92 -3.48
C LEU A 141 10.77 -26.56 -2.81
N VAL A 142 9.66 -25.96 -2.34
CA VAL A 142 9.70 -24.66 -1.66
C VAL A 142 10.60 -24.71 -0.43
N LYS A 143 10.55 -25.77 0.40
CA LYS A 143 11.44 -25.92 1.56
C LYS A 143 12.91 -25.91 1.16
N LYS A 144 13.29 -26.64 0.10
CA LYS A 144 14.68 -26.73 -0.37
C LYS A 144 15.19 -25.41 -0.93
N VAL A 145 14.40 -24.78 -1.81
CA VAL A 145 14.69 -23.44 -2.38
C VAL A 145 14.84 -22.42 -1.26
N PHE A 146 13.94 -22.48 -0.28
CA PHE A 146 13.94 -21.57 0.84
C PHE A 146 15.17 -21.71 1.75
N ALA A 147 15.60 -22.95 2.02
CA ALA A 147 16.80 -23.19 2.81
C ALA A 147 18.06 -22.56 2.17
N ALA A 148 18.10 -22.47 0.84
CA ALA A 148 19.18 -21.82 0.09
C ALA A 148 19.05 -20.27 0.05
N GLU A 149 17.85 -19.72 -0.08
CA GLU A 149 17.60 -18.29 -0.36
C GLU A 149 16.53 -17.67 0.59
N GLN A 150 16.80 -17.68 1.90
CA GLN A 150 15.80 -17.42 2.95
C GLN A 150 15.15 -16.00 2.94
N ASP A 151 15.88 -14.99 2.51
CA ASP A 151 15.41 -13.59 2.59
C ASP A 151 14.96 -13.03 1.25
N ARG A 152 15.11 -13.81 0.18
CA ARG A 152 14.91 -13.33 -1.20
C ARG A 152 13.71 -13.96 -1.89
N ILE A 153 13.15 -15.03 -1.34
CA ILE A 153 12.00 -15.73 -1.92
C ILE A 153 10.84 -15.75 -0.92
N VAL A 154 9.71 -15.19 -1.33
CA VAL A 154 8.46 -15.14 -0.55
C VAL A 154 7.51 -16.23 -1.05
N PRO A 155 7.22 -17.27 -0.24
CA PRO A 155 6.30 -18.32 -0.63
C PRO A 155 4.84 -17.82 -0.58
N ILE A 156 4.12 -18.06 -1.67
CA ILE A 156 2.72 -17.67 -1.84
C ILE A 156 1.89 -18.93 -2.14
N GLU A 157 0.97 -19.25 -1.25
CA GLU A 157 0.01 -20.32 -1.44
C GLU A 157 -1.03 -19.91 -2.50
N ALA A 158 -1.06 -20.61 -3.62
CA ALA A 158 -1.94 -20.32 -4.75
C ALA A 158 -2.83 -21.50 -5.14
N GLY A 159 -2.77 -22.60 -4.40
CA GLY A 159 -3.55 -23.81 -4.62
C GLY A 159 -4.63 -24.00 -3.58
N SER A 160 -4.66 -25.20 -2.98
CA SER A 160 -5.68 -25.62 -2.03
C SER A 160 -5.11 -25.93 -0.64
N GLY A 161 -3.85 -25.56 -0.37
CA GLY A 161 -3.18 -25.77 0.91
C GLY A 161 -3.78 -24.93 2.04
N ASP A 162 -3.74 -25.47 3.26
CA ASP A 162 -4.14 -24.72 4.46
C ASP A 162 -3.01 -23.79 4.89
N VAL A 163 -3.23 -22.48 4.77
CA VAL A 163 -2.22 -21.45 5.04
C VAL A 163 -1.72 -21.47 6.49
N LYS A 164 -2.57 -21.84 7.45
CA LYS A 164 -2.17 -21.94 8.85
C LYS A 164 -1.20 -23.11 9.03
N ASP A 165 -1.54 -24.27 8.50
CA ASP A 165 -0.71 -25.47 8.61
C ASP A 165 0.59 -25.30 7.82
N LEU A 166 0.56 -24.66 6.65
CA LEU A 166 1.76 -24.27 5.92
C LEU A 166 2.63 -23.34 6.77
N GLY A 167 2.04 -22.34 7.44
CA GLY A 167 2.77 -21.48 8.38
C GLY A 167 3.49 -22.26 9.48
N ASP A 168 2.83 -23.28 10.04
CA ASP A 168 3.39 -24.17 11.05
C ASP A 168 4.52 -25.07 10.48
N ILE A 169 4.38 -25.53 9.22
CA ILE A 169 5.36 -26.37 8.51
C ILE A 169 6.62 -25.57 8.15
N PHE A 170 6.44 -24.37 7.60
CA PHE A 170 7.53 -23.51 7.13
C PHE A 170 8.12 -22.63 8.24
N LYS A 171 7.51 -22.63 9.44
CA LYS A 171 7.90 -21.79 10.58
C LYS A 171 7.98 -20.30 10.24
N ARG A 172 7.14 -19.85 9.31
CA ARG A 172 7.07 -18.45 8.85
C ARG A 172 5.72 -18.14 8.22
N PRO A 173 5.34 -16.86 8.09
CA PRO A 173 4.10 -16.48 7.43
C PRO A 173 4.09 -16.95 5.97
N ILE A 174 3.01 -17.64 5.59
CA ILE A 174 2.70 -17.97 4.20
C ILE A 174 1.54 -17.07 3.79
N PHE A 175 1.68 -16.42 2.63
CA PHE A 175 0.63 -15.56 2.11
C PHE A 175 -0.28 -16.36 1.18
N HIS A 176 -1.56 -16.02 1.15
CA HIS A 176 -2.48 -16.56 0.17
C HIS A 176 -2.54 -15.65 -1.05
N ALA A 177 -2.34 -16.21 -2.25
CA ALA A 177 -2.56 -15.46 -3.48
C ALA A 177 -4.04 -15.12 -3.63
N SER A 178 -4.40 -13.89 -3.99
CA SER A 178 -5.76 -13.57 -4.43
C SER A 178 -5.91 -13.80 -5.94
N ASP A 179 -7.15 -13.90 -6.43
CA ASP A 179 -7.40 -14.05 -7.87
C ASP A 179 -6.89 -12.84 -8.65
N ALA A 180 -6.97 -11.64 -8.04
CA ALA A 180 -6.39 -10.43 -8.59
C ALA A 180 -4.86 -10.54 -8.72
N LEU A 181 -4.18 -11.13 -7.73
CA LEU A 181 -2.72 -11.32 -7.75
C LEU A 181 -2.31 -12.31 -8.85
N ILE A 182 -2.98 -13.46 -8.92
CA ILE A 182 -2.74 -14.49 -9.94
C ILE A 182 -2.96 -13.93 -11.33
N SER A 183 -4.07 -13.22 -11.54
CA SER A 183 -4.40 -12.59 -12.82
C SER A 183 -3.38 -11.51 -13.18
N ARG A 184 -2.99 -10.66 -12.23
CA ARG A 184 -2.03 -9.57 -12.45
C ARG A 184 -0.66 -10.07 -12.89
N PHE A 185 -0.19 -11.14 -12.27
CA PHE A 185 1.08 -11.80 -12.61
C PHE A 185 0.95 -12.86 -13.71
N GLN A 186 -0.26 -13.09 -14.22
CA GLN A 186 -0.54 -14.09 -15.25
C GLN A 186 0.00 -15.49 -14.89
N VAL A 187 -0.08 -15.87 -13.61
CA VAL A 187 0.37 -17.19 -13.14
C VAL A 187 -0.61 -18.24 -13.65
N LYS A 188 -0.18 -19.02 -14.64
CA LYS A 188 -1.00 -20.06 -15.30
C LYS A 188 -0.75 -21.46 -14.76
N TYR A 189 0.48 -21.72 -14.29
CA TYR A 189 0.92 -23.03 -13.82
C TYR A 189 1.55 -22.92 -12.44
N LEU A 190 1.50 -24.02 -11.68
CA LEU A 190 2.20 -24.14 -10.39
C LEU A 190 3.16 -25.34 -10.40
N PRO A 191 4.34 -25.21 -9.76
CA PRO A 191 4.84 -24.02 -9.06
C PRO A 191 5.44 -22.98 -10.03
N ALA A 192 5.47 -21.71 -9.63
CA ALA A 192 5.97 -20.62 -10.46
C ALA A 192 6.70 -19.52 -9.68
N LEU A 193 7.87 -19.10 -10.17
CA LEU A 193 8.66 -18.00 -9.63
C LEU A 193 8.37 -16.72 -10.42
N VAL A 194 8.11 -15.63 -9.71
CA VAL A 194 7.78 -14.32 -10.29
C VAL A 194 8.76 -13.27 -9.79
N TYR A 195 9.42 -12.59 -10.73
CA TYR A 195 10.37 -11.51 -10.46
C TYR A 195 10.55 -10.60 -11.69
N PRO A 196 11.05 -9.36 -11.58
CA PRO A 196 11.46 -8.59 -12.75
C PRO A 196 12.49 -9.36 -13.59
N GLY A 197 12.43 -9.19 -14.91
CA GLY A 197 13.45 -9.70 -15.81
C GLY A 197 14.77 -8.94 -15.68
N THR A 198 15.80 -9.40 -16.38
CA THR A 198 17.11 -8.75 -16.45
C THR A 198 17.47 -8.38 -17.90
N GLY A 199 18.47 -7.52 -18.08
CA GLY A 199 18.95 -7.09 -19.40
C GLY A 199 17.84 -6.47 -20.26
N VAL A 200 17.60 -7.04 -21.44
CA VAL A 200 16.57 -6.58 -22.39
C VAL A 200 15.14 -6.69 -21.83
N ASN A 201 14.94 -7.56 -20.84
CA ASN A 201 13.65 -7.79 -20.18
C ASN A 201 13.53 -7.07 -18.84
N SER A 202 14.44 -6.14 -18.51
CA SER A 202 14.43 -5.39 -17.22
C SER A 202 13.14 -4.62 -16.94
N LYS A 203 12.35 -4.31 -17.96
CA LYS A 203 11.05 -3.62 -17.84
C LYS A 203 9.84 -4.56 -17.85
N TYR A 204 10.09 -5.86 -17.88
CA TYR A 204 9.06 -6.90 -17.89
C TYR A 204 9.11 -7.70 -16.59
N ILE A 205 7.98 -8.28 -16.22
CA ILE A 205 7.95 -9.30 -15.17
C ILE A 205 8.14 -10.65 -15.83
N ALA A 206 9.10 -11.41 -15.31
CA ALA A 206 9.34 -12.81 -15.63
C ALA A 206 8.48 -13.70 -14.73
N VAL A 207 7.88 -14.72 -15.34
CA VAL A 207 7.11 -15.76 -14.67
C VAL A 207 7.67 -17.09 -15.15
N THR A 208 8.51 -17.71 -14.33
CA THR A 208 9.09 -19.03 -14.61
C THR A 208 8.20 -20.09 -13.99
N SER A 209 7.51 -20.87 -14.82
CA SER A 209 6.76 -22.05 -14.39
C SER A 209 7.66 -23.27 -14.49
N PHE A 210 7.64 -24.14 -13.48
CA PHE A 210 8.50 -25.32 -13.44
C PHE A 210 7.73 -26.59 -13.82
N GLY A 211 8.33 -27.41 -14.69
CA GLY A 211 7.80 -28.72 -15.07
C GLY A 211 8.27 -29.84 -14.14
N GLN A 212 7.61 -31.00 -14.19
CA GLN A 212 8.08 -32.19 -13.47
C GLN A 212 9.18 -32.93 -14.25
N PRO A 213 10.13 -33.60 -13.55
CA PRO A 213 10.30 -33.63 -12.11
C PRO A 213 10.89 -32.31 -11.58
N PHE A 214 10.36 -31.81 -10.45
CA PHE A 214 10.82 -30.54 -9.90
C PHE A 214 12.26 -30.65 -9.36
N GLN A 215 13.14 -29.79 -9.87
CA GLN A 215 14.55 -29.72 -9.50
C GLN A 215 14.84 -28.41 -8.76
N THR A 216 15.42 -28.47 -7.57
CA THR A 216 15.79 -27.26 -6.80
C THR A 216 16.78 -26.40 -7.58
N ASP A 217 17.76 -27.03 -8.24
CA ASP A 217 18.82 -26.34 -8.98
C ASP A 217 18.27 -25.55 -10.16
N GLU A 218 17.18 -26.02 -10.77
CA GLU A 218 16.50 -25.32 -11.86
C GLU A 218 15.81 -24.04 -11.36
N VAL A 219 15.20 -24.08 -10.17
CA VAL A 219 14.62 -22.89 -9.54
C VAL A 219 15.71 -21.88 -9.17
N LEU A 220 16.82 -22.36 -8.59
CA LEU A 220 17.95 -21.50 -8.23
C LEU A 220 18.65 -20.92 -9.45
N HIS A 221 18.75 -21.68 -10.54
CA HIS A 221 19.28 -21.18 -11.81
C HIS A 221 18.39 -20.09 -12.41
N ALA A 222 17.07 -20.31 -12.46
CA ALA A 222 16.12 -19.29 -12.88
C ALA A 222 16.22 -18.03 -11.99
N TRP A 223 16.38 -18.21 -10.68
CA TRP A 223 16.63 -17.09 -9.77
C TRP A 223 17.94 -16.34 -10.08
N ASP A 224 19.02 -17.06 -10.37
CA ASP A 224 20.31 -16.47 -10.72
C ASP A 224 20.29 -15.65 -12.02
N GLU A 225 19.47 -16.05 -12.99
CA GLU A 225 19.24 -15.27 -14.21
C GLU A 225 18.41 -14.02 -13.98
N LEU A 226 17.49 -14.08 -13.01
CA LEU A 226 16.53 -13.03 -12.72
C LEU A 226 17.03 -12.01 -11.69
N LYS A 227 17.99 -12.37 -10.82
CA LYS A 227 18.51 -11.44 -9.80
C LYS A 227 19.29 -10.29 -10.46
N PRO A 228 19.11 -9.03 -10.01
CA PRO A 228 19.83 -7.89 -10.58
C PRO A 228 21.32 -8.04 -10.29
N LYS A 229 22.18 -7.72 -11.27
CA LYS A 229 23.62 -7.70 -11.02
C LYS A 229 23.95 -6.57 -10.04
N GLN A 230 24.96 -6.76 -9.20
CA GLN A 230 25.33 -5.79 -8.16
C GLN A 230 25.67 -4.40 -8.73
N SER A 231 26.05 -4.32 -10.00
CA SER A 231 26.28 -3.09 -10.77
C SER A 231 24.99 -2.31 -11.13
N GLU A 232 23.83 -2.95 -11.14
CA GLU A 232 22.54 -2.35 -11.52
C GLU A 232 21.80 -1.78 -10.31
N LEU A 233 22.04 -2.35 -9.12
CA LEU A 233 21.48 -1.85 -7.85
C LEU A 233 22.09 -0.51 -7.41
N SER A 234 23.35 -0.24 -7.76
CA SER A 234 24.01 1.04 -7.44
C SER A 234 23.57 2.18 -8.36
N ALA A 235 23.22 1.88 -9.61
CA ALA A 235 22.73 2.88 -10.57
C ALA A 235 21.31 3.38 -10.22
N GLY A 236 20.43 2.50 -9.74
CA GLY A 236 19.08 2.88 -9.28
C GLY A 236 19.08 3.72 -7.99
N ALA A 237 20.04 3.49 -7.09
CA ALA A 237 20.17 4.27 -5.85
C ALA A 237 20.64 5.71 -6.10
N LEU A 238 21.40 5.97 -7.17
CA LEU A 238 21.86 7.31 -7.53
C LEU A 238 20.79 8.16 -8.23
N ALA A 239 19.78 7.54 -8.86
CA ALA A 239 18.69 8.23 -9.55
C ALA A 239 17.62 8.81 -8.59
N VAL A 240 17.63 8.46 -7.31
CA VAL A 240 16.78 9.04 -6.26
C VAL A 240 17.55 10.09 -5.44
N SER A 241 18.41 10.87 -6.11
CA SER A 241 18.88 12.13 -5.55
C SER A 241 17.96 13.25 -6.03
N VAL A 242 17.01 13.63 -5.16
CA VAL A 242 16.29 14.90 -5.28
C VAL A 242 17.36 16.00 -5.39
N PRO A 243 17.32 16.91 -6.37
CA PRO A 243 18.26 18.01 -6.42
C PRO A 243 18.07 18.84 -5.15
N ALA A 244 19.09 18.86 -4.29
CA ALA A 244 19.14 19.76 -3.15
C ALA A 244 19.10 21.19 -3.70
N SER A 245 17.98 21.86 -3.49
CA SER A 245 17.83 23.29 -3.77
C SER A 245 18.94 24.04 -3.05
N ALA A 246 19.83 24.67 -3.82
CA ALA A 246 20.90 25.50 -3.28
C ALA A 246 20.31 26.69 -2.49
N PRO A 247 20.82 27.01 -1.29
CA PRO A 247 20.42 28.25 -0.63
C PRO A 247 21.04 29.43 -1.37
N SER A 248 20.20 30.35 -1.85
CA SER A 248 20.62 31.63 -2.38
C SER A 248 21.24 32.48 -1.26
N SER A 249 22.56 32.64 -1.29
CA SER A 249 23.25 33.65 -0.49
C SER A 249 23.11 35.02 -1.16
N SER A 250 22.14 35.80 -0.72
CA SER A 250 22.17 37.26 -0.91
C SER A 250 22.60 37.88 0.41
N GLY A 251 23.87 38.30 0.45
CA GLY A 251 24.43 39.08 1.54
C GLY A 251 23.75 40.44 1.66
N VAL A 252 23.58 40.88 2.91
CA VAL A 252 23.34 42.28 3.23
C VAL A 252 24.50 42.71 4.10
N THR A 253 25.37 43.51 3.49
CA THR A 253 26.37 44.32 4.18
C THR A 253 25.76 45.70 4.39
N GLN A 254 25.84 46.17 5.65
CA GLN A 254 25.48 47.49 6.18
C GLN A 254 23.99 47.81 6.35
#